data_AF-A0A086LNM9-F1
#
_entry.id   AF-A0A086LNM9-F1
#
_cell.length_a   1.000
_cell.length_b   1.000
_cell.length_c   1.000
_cell.angle_alpha   90.00
_cell.angle_beta   90.00
_cell.angle_gamma   90.00
#
_symmetry.space_group_name_H-M   'P 1'
#
loop_
_entity.id
_entity.type
_entity.pdbx_description
1 polymer ?
#
loop_
_entity_poly.entity_id
_entity_poly.type
_entity_poly.pdbx_seq_one_letter_code
_entity_poly.pdbx_strand_id
1 'polypeptide(L)'
;MSVATFITSSLWPLLRAQLEKLPAHQRIVEKALRCLKHAVRCAGEGFKPLLPDFLALLEKNAQLCLHCTYLYAAEWLAMQFGQDEQYQQPLMHLFRQLSAQALQAIQEQSQNIDACCDLVEDCYGMVNRYIRYCPLLVSLSPSSVQQALMVARSAMYVQQREAAQVVFTFLDSCAFVCDEQRPVEPLSNALRSIVLEHLPPLVEEAFRLLMEAPPGYVVGLIESFLITVVQVFRHCAEQWIGRGLLALPPAVLPSEAMKTELLAKLCRSDTCSVSEAVEDLAYRCEQVCLRNRA
;
A
#
# COMPACT_ATOMS: atom_id res chain seq x y z
N MET A 1 41.05 -12.94 0.67
CA MET A 1 39.71 -13.02 1.28
C MET A 1 38.70 -12.57 0.24
N SER A 2 37.71 -13.39 -0.11
CA SER A 2 36.68 -12.96 -1.07
C SER A 2 35.76 -11.90 -0.44
N VAL A 3 35.10 -11.09 -1.26
CA VAL A 3 34.11 -10.10 -0.76
C VAL A 3 32.99 -10.79 0.01
N ALA A 4 32.51 -11.93 -0.48
CA ALA A 4 31.50 -12.74 0.21
C ALA A 4 32.02 -13.23 1.58
N THR A 5 33.28 -13.71 1.65
CA THR A 5 33.88 -14.13 2.93
C THR A 5 33.98 -12.97 3.91
N PHE A 6 34.45 -11.80 3.49
CA PHE A 6 34.50 -10.63 4.37
C PHE A 6 33.11 -10.24 4.89
N ILE A 7 32.10 -10.26 4.01
CA ILE A 7 30.72 -9.97 4.38
C ILE A 7 30.24 -10.94 5.45
N THR A 8 30.45 -12.24 5.25
CA THR A 8 29.89 -13.26 6.12
C THR A 8 30.65 -13.46 7.42
N SER A 9 31.99 -13.35 7.40
CA SER A 9 32.84 -13.61 8.58
C SER A 9 33.16 -12.38 9.42
N SER A 10 33.02 -11.17 8.87
CA SER A 10 33.50 -9.95 9.54
C SER A 10 32.43 -8.86 9.60
N LEU A 11 31.82 -8.51 8.47
CA LEU A 11 30.84 -7.43 8.43
C LEU A 11 29.53 -7.80 9.13
N TRP A 12 28.97 -8.98 8.85
CA TRP A 12 27.71 -9.44 9.45
C TRP A 12 27.78 -9.48 10.98
N PRO A 13 28.76 -10.16 11.63
CA PRO A 13 28.83 -10.19 13.09
C PRO A 13 28.91 -8.79 13.72
N LEU A 14 29.65 -7.87 13.10
CA LEU A 14 29.75 -6.49 13.57
C LEU A 14 28.40 -5.76 13.51
N LEU A 15 27.71 -5.81 12.36
CA LEU A 15 26.42 -5.13 12.18
C LEU A 15 25.32 -5.76 13.03
N ARG A 16 25.30 -7.10 13.14
CA ARG A 16 24.41 -7.84 14.03
C ARG A 16 24.54 -7.35 15.47
N ALA A 17 25.77 -7.28 16.00
CA ALA A 17 26.00 -6.83 17.37
C ALA A 17 25.49 -5.40 17.61
N GLN A 18 25.58 -4.49 16.62
CA GLN A 18 25.01 -3.15 16.74
C GLN A 18 23.49 -3.17 16.72
N LEU A 19 22.87 -3.95 15.83
CA LEU A 19 21.43 -4.09 15.74
C LEU A 19 20.83 -4.73 17.00
N GLU A 20 21.52 -5.68 17.63
CA GLU A 20 21.09 -6.29 18.90
C GLU A 20 21.23 -5.32 20.08
N LYS A 21 22.30 -4.52 20.11
CA LYS A 21 22.58 -3.59 21.22
C LYS A 21 21.71 -2.34 21.17
N LEU A 22 21.40 -1.85 19.97
CA LEU A 22 20.81 -0.52 19.75
C LEU A 22 19.54 -0.57 18.88
N PRO A 23 18.56 -1.45 19.17
CA PRO A 23 17.39 -1.65 18.31
C PRO A 23 16.44 -0.43 18.25
N ALA A 24 16.46 0.44 19.25
CA ALA A 24 15.66 1.66 19.30
C ALA A 24 16.33 2.87 18.61
N HIS A 25 17.61 2.79 18.23
CA HIS A 25 18.32 3.90 17.63
C HIS A 25 18.17 3.92 16.11
N GLN A 26 17.14 4.61 15.62
CA GLN A 26 16.77 4.69 14.20
C GLN A 26 17.96 4.90 13.25
N ARG A 27 18.82 5.89 13.51
CA ARG A 27 19.98 6.19 12.65
C ARG A 27 20.95 5.01 12.53
N ILE A 28 21.15 4.24 13.60
CA ILE A 28 22.05 3.09 13.60
C ILE A 28 21.42 1.94 12.82
N VAL A 29 20.13 1.66 13.10
CA VAL A 29 19.35 0.65 12.39
C VAL A 29 19.34 0.93 10.88
N GLU A 30 19.03 2.16 10.48
CA GLU A 30 18.96 2.55 9.07
C GLU A 30 20.30 2.35 8.36
N LYS A 31 21.41 2.82 8.94
CA LYS A 31 22.74 2.68 8.31
C LYS A 31 23.20 1.23 8.29
N ALA A 32 22.92 0.45 9.33
CA ALA A 32 23.24 -0.98 9.37
C ALA A 32 22.46 -1.75 8.29
N LEU A 33 21.15 -1.56 8.19
CA LEU A 33 20.32 -2.25 7.18
C LEU A 33 20.61 -1.78 5.76
N ARG A 34 20.94 -0.50 5.56
CA ARG A 34 21.42 -0.01 4.26
C ARG A 34 22.74 -0.69 3.86
N CYS A 35 23.67 -0.84 4.79
CA CYS A 35 24.91 -1.57 4.55
C CYS A 35 24.62 -3.04 4.20
N LEU A 36 23.74 -3.69 4.97
CA LEU A 36 23.35 -5.09 4.75
C LEU A 36 22.64 -5.30 3.41
N LYS A 37 21.79 -4.38 2.95
CA LYS A 37 21.19 -4.44 1.61
C LYS A 37 22.27 -4.59 0.52
N HIS A 38 23.32 -3.77 0.58
CA HIS A 38 24.41 -3.87 -0.38
C HIS A 38 25.24 -5.15 -0.19
N ALA A 39 25.47 -5.55 1.07
CA ALA A 39 26.16 -6.80 1.37
C ALA A 39 25.42 -8.03 0.81
N VAL A 40 24.10 -8.11 0.98
CA VAL A 40 23.26 -9.18 0.42
C VAL A 40 23.33 -9.20 -1.10
N ARG A 41 23.22 -8.04 -1.76
CA ARG A 41 23.36 -7.96 -3.23
C ARG A 41 24.73 -8.40 -3.72
N CYS A 42 25.80 -8.07 -2.99
CA CYS A 42 27.17 -8.45 -3.36
C CYS A 42 27.48 -9.93 -3.09
N ALA A 43 26.99 -10.49 -1.99
CA ALA A 43 27.24 -11.87 -1.61
C ALA A 43 26.31 -12.86 -2.32
N GLY A 44 25.11 -12.42 -2.73
CA GLY A 44 24.10 -13.25 -3.38
C GLY A 44 23.81 -14.52 -2.58
N GLU A 45 23.93 -15.67 -3.25
CA GLU A 45 23.80 -17.01 -2.68
C GLU A 45 24.71 -17.24 -1.46
N GLY A 46 25.88 -16.62 -1.43
CA GLY A 46 26.81 -16.73 -0.29
C GLY A 46 26.27 -16.15 1.02
N PHE A 47 25.21 -15.35 0.97
CA PHE A 47 24.55 -14.80 2.18
C PHE A 47 23.51 -15.77 2.78
N LYS A 48 23.00 -16.75 2.01
CA LYS A 48 21.95 -17.68 2.43
C LYS A 48 22.18 -18.35 3.80
N PRO A 49 23.41 -18.79 4.15
CA PRO A 49 23.66 -19.38 5.47
C PRO A 49 23.36 -18.45 6.66
N LEU A 50 23.37 -17.12 6.46
CA LEU A 50 23.11 -16.11 7.48
C LEU A 50 21.65 -15.66 7.52
N LEU A 51 20.85 -16.03 6.51
CA LEU A 51 19.49 -15.54 6.35
C LEU A 51 18.57 -15.94 7.52
N PRO A 52 18.61 -17.19 8.07
CA PRO A 52 17.79 -17.54 9.23
C PRO A 52 18.05 -16.63 10.44
N ASP A 53 19.32 -16.43 10.78
CA ASP A 53 19.74 -15.56 11.89
C ASP A 53 19.32 -14.10 11.65
N PHE A 54 19.43 -13.63 10.41
CA PHE A 54 19.08 -12.26 10.06
C PHE A 54 17.57 -12.00 10.11
N LEU A 55 16.75 -12.93 9.59
CA LEU A 55 15.30 -12.83 9.65
C LEU A 55 14.81 -12.83 11.10
N ALA A 56 15.33 -13.73 11.94
CA ALA A 56 15.01 -13.77 13.37
C ALA A 56 15.38 -12.47 14.10
N LEU A 57 16.51 -11.85 13.72
CA LEU A 57 16.92 -10.55 14.27
C LEU A 57 15.96 -9.43 13.87
N LEU A 58 15.53 -9.39 12.61
CA LEU A 58 14.56 -8.40 12.12
C LEU A 58 13.23 -8.52 12.86
N GLU A 59 12.72 -9.75 13.00
CA GLU A 59 11.45 -10.02 13.70
C GLU A 59 11.52 -9.58 15.16
N LYS A 60 12.57 -10.00 15.87
CA LYS A 60 12.80 -9.64 17.27
C LYS A 60 12.89 -8.14 17.45
N ASN A 61 13.67 -7.45 16.61
CA ASN A 61 13.89 -6.02 16.78
C ASN A 61 12.66 -5.20 16.41
N ALA A 62 11.92 -5.59 15.38
CA ALA A 62 10.68 -4.92 14.99
C ALA A 62 9.61 -5.01 16.10
N GLN A 63 9.52 -6.15 16.79
CA GLN A 63 8.66 -6.30 17.97
C GLN A 63 9.00 -5.32 19.12
N LEU A 64 10.28 -4.94 19.26
CA LEU A 64 10.71 -3.97 20.28
C LEU A 64 10.47 -2.52 19.85
N CYS A 65 10.79 -2.20 18.60
CA CYS A 65 10.64 -0.86 18.05
C CYS A 65 10.56 -0.97 16.52
N LEU A 66 9.38 -0.72 15.95
CA LEU A 66 9.19 -0.76 14.51
C LEU A 66 9.78 0.49 13.85
N HIS A 67 10.91 0.33 13.18
CA HIS A 67 11.45 1.34 12.25
C HIS A 67 11.01 1.01 10.82
N CYS A 68 10.66 2.02 10.02
CA CYS A 68 10.24 1.82 8.63
C CYS A 68 11.30 1.09 7.78
N THR A 69 12.59 1.22 8.11
CA THR A 69 13.67 0.49 7.44
C THR A 69 13.57 -1.04 7.58
N TYR A 70 12.85 -1.58 8.58
CA TYR A 70 12.57 -3.01 8.66
C TYR A 70 11.58 -3.47 7.57
N LEU A 71 10.59 -2.64 7.22
CA LEU A 71 9.67 -2.89 6.09
C LEU A 71 10.45 -2.93 4.78
N TYR A 72 11.34 -1.95 4.61
CA TYR A 72 12.26 -1.92 3.47
C TYR A 72 13.19 -3.14 3.44
N ALA A 73 13.65 -3.61 4.60
CA ALA A 73 14.46 -4.83 4.71
C ALA A 73 13.74 -6.08 4.22
N ALA A 74 12.50 -6.28 4.66
CA ALA A 74 11.68 -7.40 4.22
C ALA A 74 11.47 -7.40 2.71
N GLU A 75 11.21 -6.24 2.11
CA GLU A 75 11.07 -6.09 0.67
C GLU A 75 12.30 -6.60 -0.09
N TRP A 76 13.49 -6.05 0.14
CA TRP A 76 14.65 -6.43 -0.67
C TRP A 76 15.15 -7.85 -0.37
N LEU A 77 14.83 -8.40 0.81
CA LEU A 77 15.06 -9.81 1.12
C LEU A 77 14.13 -10.71 0.32
N ALA A 78 12.84 -10.40 0.27
CA ALA A 78 11.87 -11.16 -0.49
C ALA A 78 12.11 -11.08 -2.01
N MET A 79 12.51 -9.91 -2.52
CA MET A 79 12.91 -9.79 -3.93
C MET A 79 14.15 -10.63 -4.28
N GLN A 80 15.08 -10.79 -3.33
CA GLN A 80 16.32 -11.55 -3.57
C GLN A 80 16.14 -13.07 -3.38
N PHE A 81 15.35 -13.48 -2.39
CA PHE A 81 15.28 -14.87 -1.93
C PHE A 81 13.87 -15.46 -1.93
N GLY A 82 12.84 -14.72 -2.34
CA GLY A 82 11.44 -15.16 -2.27
C GLY A 82 11.08 -16.29 -3.24
N GLN A 83 11.94 -16.60 -4.21
CA GLN A 83 11.80 -17.76 -5.10
C GLN A 83 12.48 -19.01 -4.54
N ASP A 84 13.26 -18.89 -3.47
CA ASP A 84 13.90 -20.04 -2.82
C ASP A 84 12.92 -20.69 -1.83
N GLU A 85 12.48 -21.91 -2.15
CA GLU A 85 11.53 -22.70 -1.36
C GLU A 85 11.95 -22.83 0.12
N GLN A 86 13.25 -22.89 0.41
CA GLN A 86 13.75 -23.00 1.79
C GLN A 86 13.41 -21.74 2.61
N TYR A 87 13.32 -20.57 1.98
CA TYR A 87 13.15 -19.28 2.64
C TYR A 87 11.77 -18.66 2.46
N GLN A 88 10.91 -19.23 1.61
CA GLN A 88 9.54 -18.74 1.41
C GLN A 88 8.76 -18.64 2.72
N GLN A 89 8.80 -19.68 3.57
CA GLN A 89 8.08 -19.70 4.85
C GLN A 89 8.56 -18.62 5.82
N PRO A 90 9.88 -18.52 6.13
CA PRO A 90 10.41 -17.41 6.93
C PRO A 90 10.10 -16.01 6.37
N LEU A 91 10.26 -15.79 5.05
CA LEU A 91 9.98 -14.50 4.42
C LEU A 91 8.50 -14.12 4.47
N MET A 92 7.62 -15.11 4.33
CA MET A 92 6.18 -14.95 4.51
C MET A 92 5.84 -14.61 5.97
N HIS A 93 6.49 -15.24 6.94
CA HIS A 93 6.30 -14.94 8.35
C HIS A 93 6.69 -13.49 8.68
N LEU A 94 7.88 -13.07 8.23
CA LEU A 94 8.36 -11.70 8.38
C LEU A 94 7.39 -10.70 7.74
N PHE A 95 6.92 -10.96 6.51
CA PHE A 95 5.94 -10.11 5.82
C PHE A 95 4.67 -9.93 6.64
N ARG A 96 4.08 -11.04 7.13
CA ARG A 96 2.85 -11.01 7.93
C ARG A 96 3.04 -10.21 9.22
N GLN A 97 4.13 -10.47 9.94
CA GLN A 97 4.40 -9.82 11.22
C GLN A 97 4.59 -8.32 11.05
N LEU A 98 5.45 -7.92 10.10
CA LEU A 98 5.74 -6.51 9.86
C LEU A 98 4.54 -5.76 9.32
N SER A 99 3.77 -6.36 8.39
CA SER A 99 2.53 -5.76 7.89
C SER A 99 1.52 -5.56 9.02
N ALA A 100 1.32 -6.57 9.87
CA ALA A 100 0.37 -6.47 10.98
C ALA A 100 0.74 -5.34 11.95
N GLN A 101 2.02 -5.25 12.34
CA GLN A 101 2.51 -4.18 13.23
C GLN A 101 2.41 -2.79 12.59
N ALA A 102 2.84 -2.65 11.33
CA ALA A 102 2.80 -1.37 10.63
C ALA A 102 1.36 -0.89 10.41
N LEU A 103 0.48 -1.76 9.92
CA LEU A 103 -0.92 -1.43 9.69
C LEU A 103 -1.66 -1.10 10.98
N GLN A 104 -1.36 -1.80 12.09
CA GLN A 104 -1.91 -1.44 13.39
C GLN A 104 -1.46 -0.04 13.83
N ALA A 105 -0.16 0.26 13.74
CA ALA A 105 0.37 1.58 14.11
C ALA A 105 -0.19 2.71 13.22
N ILE A 106 -0.41 2.45 11.93
CA ILE A 106 -1.08 3.40 11.03
C ILE A 106 -2.53 3.62 11.48
N GLN A 107 -3.27 2.55 11.79
CA GLN A 107 -4.66 2.62 12.24
C GLN A 107 -4.81 3.42 13.55
N GLU A 108 -3.87 3.26 14.49
CA GLU A 108 -3.81 4.00 15.75
C GLU A 108 -3.59 5.51 15.53
N GLN A 109 -2.93 5.90 14.43
CA GLN A 109 -2.71 7.29 14.02
C GLN A 109 -3.78 7.81 13.05
N SER A 110 -4.90 7.11 12.84
CA SER A 110 -5.93 7.49 11.86
C SER A 110 -6.49 8.91 12.01
N GLN A 111 -6.45 9.51 13.21
CA GLN A 111 -6.86 10.90 13.46
C GLN A 111 -5.80 11.94 13.05
N ASN A 112 -4.54 11.53 12.89
CA ASN A 112 -3.43 12.38 12.49
C ASN A 112 -2.45 11.56 11.62
N ILE A 113 -2.96 11.12 10.47
CA ILE A 113 -2.26 10.17 9.60
C ILE A 113 -0.91 10.71 9.09
N ASP A 114 -0.79 12.02 8.93
CA ASP A 114 0.45 12.67 8.49
C ASP A 114 1.58 12.53 9.52
N ALA A 115 1.27 12.34 10.80
CA ALA A 115 2.28 12.06 11.82
C ALA A 115 3.03 10.73 11.60
N CYS A 116 2.46 9.83 10.79
CA CYS A 116 3.09 8.56 10.42
C CYS A 116 3.19 8.37 8.89
N CYS A 117 3.25 9.45 8.11
CA CYS A 117 3.31 9.37 6.63
C CYS A 117 4.48 8.50 6.11
N ASP A 118 5.67 8.57 6.72
CA ASP A 118 6.80 7.69 6.37
C ASP A 118 6.45 6.20 6.55
N LEU A 119 5.69 5.86 7.59
CA LEU A 119 5.25 4.49 7.86
C LEU A 119 4.18 4.05 6.85
N VAL A 120 3.27 4.95 6.47
CA VAL A 120 2.29 4.72 5.39
C VAL A 120 3.03 4.43 4.08
N GLU A 121 4.00 5.28 3.70
CA GLU A 121 4.78 5.13 2.48
C GLU A 121 5.49 3.77 2.43
N ASP A 122 6.26 3.43 3.47
CA ASP A 122 7.04 2.20 3.49
C ASP A 122 6.17 0.94 3.65
N CYS A 123 5.04 1.02 4.37
CA CYS A 123 4.12 -0.12 4.53
C CYS A 123 3.41 -0.46 3.22
N TYR A 124 2.73 0.51 2.60
CA TYR A 124 2.05 0.27 1.33
C TYR A 124 3.05 0.05 0.19
N GLY A 125 4.23 0.67 0.24
CA GLY A 125 5.34 0.38 -0.66
C GLY A 125 5.80 -1.07 -0.59
N MET A 126 5.98 -1.61 0.62
CA MET A 126 6.31 -3.03 0.84
C MET A 126 5.20 -3.94 0.29
N VAL A 127 3.94 -3.71 0.67
CA VAL A 127 2.81 -4.56 0.23
C VAL A 127 2.69 -4.58 -1.30
N ASN A 128 2.80 -3.42 -1.97
CA ASN A 128 2.79 -3.32 -3.43
C ASN A 128 3.90 -4.15 -4.09
N ARG A 129 5.12 -4.09 -3.56
CA ARG A 129 6.26 -4.85 -4.10
C ARG A 129 6.10 -6.34 -3.85
N TYR A 130 5.54 -6.75 -2.73
CA TYR A 130 5.20 -8.15 -2.47
C TYR A 130 4.12 -8.66 -3.42
N ILE A 131 3.06 -7.89 -3.68
CA ILE A 131 2.03 -8.23 -4.69
C ILE A 131 2.68 -8.43 -6.05
N ARG A 132 3.58 -7.53 -6.45
CA ARG A 132 4.21 -7.54 -7.78
C ARG A 132 5.28 -8.61 -7.97
N TYR A 133 6.15 -8.82 -6.98
CA TYR A 133 7.37 -9.62 -7.13
C TYR A 133 7.36 -10.92 -6.33
N CYS A 134 6.49 -11.02 -5.32
CA CYS A 134 6.37 -12.19 -4.45
C CYS A 134 4.91 -12.68 -4.33
N PRO A 135 4.16 -12.82 -5.45
CA PRO A 135 2.72 -13.08 -5.42
C PRO A 135 2.35 -14.37 -4.67
N LEU A 136 3.21 -15.39 -4.70
CA LEU A 136 3.01 -16.62 -3.93
C LEU A 136 2.95 -16.36 -2.42
N LEU A 137 3.87 -15.56 -1.87
CA LEU A 137 3.91 -15.25 -0.44
C LEU A 137 2.66 -14.47 0.00
N VAL A 138 2.16 -13.60 -0.89
CA VAL A 138 0.92 -12.84 -0.67
C VAL A 138 -0.31 -13.72 -0.78
N SER A 139 -0.36 -14.65 -1.75
CA SER A 139 -1.48 -15.59 -1.89
C SER A 139 -1.65 -16.49 -0.66
N LEU A 140 -0.54 -16.77 0.03
CA LEU A 140 -0.54 -17.51 1.28
C LEU A 140 -0.84 -16.60 2.48
N SER A 141 -0.80 -15.27 2.33
CA SER A 141 -0.99 -14.28 3.41
C SER A 141 -2.14 -13.31 3.14
N PRO A 142 -3.35 -13.79 2.78
CA PRO A 142 -4.44 -12.93 2.34
C PRO A 142 -4.92 -11.95 3.43
N SER A 143 -4.79 -12.32 4.71
CA SER A 143 -5.16 -11.47 5.85
C SER A 143 -4.35 -10.16 5.92
N SER A 144 -3.10 -10.15 5.47
CA SER A 144 -2.29 -8.92 5.42
C SER A 144 -2.82 -7.92 4.41
N VAL A 145 -3.30 -8.39 3.25
CA VAL A 145 -3.94 -7.55 2.24
C VAL A 145 -5.32 -7.08 2.71
N GLN A 146 -6.09 -7.95 3.36
CA GLN A 146 -7.37 -7.59 3.97
C GLN A 146 -7.19 -6.44 4.97
N GLN A 147 -6.24 -6.57 5.91
CA GLN A 147 -5.95 -5.52 6.87
C GLN A 147 -5.49 -4.22 6.18
N ALA A 148 -4.66 -4.31 5.14
CA ALA A 148 -4.22 -3.14 4.37
C ALA A 148 -5.37 -2.40 3.68
N LEU A 149 -6.37 -3.13 3.15
CA LEU A 149 -7.59 -2.53 2.59
C LEU A 149 -8.45 -1.85 3.68
N MET A 150 -8.58 -2.47 4.86
CA MET A 150 -9.32 -1.86 5.97
C MET A 150 -8.68 -0.55 6.44
N VAL A 151 -7.35 -0.53 6.60
CA VAL A 151 -6.60 0.66 7.02
C VAL A 151 -6.57 1.74 5.94
N ALA A 152 -6.66 1.35 4.66
CA ALA A 152 -6.59 2.27 3.52
C ALA A 152 -7.66 3.37 3.60
N ARG A 153 -8.82 3.07 4.21
CA ARG A 153 -9.89 4.05 4.42
C ARG A 153 -9.41 5.32 5.11
N SER A 154 -8.49 5.20 6.08
CA SER A 154 -7.86 6.34 6.74
C SER A 154 -6.57 6.78 6.04
N ALA A 155 -5.79 5.84 5.50
CA ALA A 155 -4.52 6.15 4.86
C ALA A 155 -4.68 6.98 3.57
N MET A 156 -5.81 6.90 2.88
CA MET A 156 -6.13 7.73 1.70
C MET A 156 -6.10 9.24 1.99
N TYR A 157 -6.23 9.65 3.25
CA TYR A 157 -6.26 11.07 3.66
C TYR A 157 -4.87 11.66 3.93
N VAL A 158 -3.80 10.88 3.79
CA VAL A 158 -2.42 11.38 3.98
C VAL A 158 -2.10 12.49 2.96
N GLN A 159 -1.50 13.58 3.44
CA GLN A 159 -1.22 14.78 2.66
C GLN A 159 0.20 14.79 2.07
N GLN A 160 1.06 13.89 2.52
CA GLN A 160 2.36 13.68 1.90
C GLN A 160 2.19 12.90 0.59
N ARG A 161 2.75 13.45 -0.49
CA ARG A 161 2.46 13.05 -1.87
C ARG A 161 2.85 11.61 -2.17
N GLU A 162 4.03 11.19 -1.75
CA GLU A 162 4.59 9.87 -2.02
C GLU A 162 3.82 8.77 -1.26
N ALA A 163 3.44 9.03 0.00
CA ALA A 163 2.60 8.18 0.83
C ALA A 163 1.20 8.02 0.22
N ALA A 164 0.56 9.13 -0.21
CA ALA A 164 -0.73 9.07 -0.89
C ALA A 164 -0.63 8.23 -2.17
N GLN A 165 0.41 8.47 -2.98
CA GLN A 165 0.62 7.76 -4.24
C GLN A 165 0.72 6.24 -4.03
N VAL A 166 1.45 5.76 -3.02
CA VAL A 166 1.58 4.32 -2.80
C VAL A 166 0.30 3.67 -2.25
N VAL A 167 -0.53 4.41 -1.49
CA VAL A 167 -1.85 3.93 -1.06
C VAL A 167 -2.74 3.71 -2.27
N PHE A 168 -2.86 4.68 -3.17
CA PHE A 168 -3.67 4.54 -4.39
C PHE A 168 -3.11 3.48 -5.35
N THR A 169 -1.78 3.37 -5.47
CA THR A 169 -1.13 2.28 -6.22
C THR A 169 -1.49 0.90 -5.66
N PHE A 170 -1.66 0.79 -4.34
CA PHE A 170 -2.13 -0.43 -3.70
C PHE A 170 -3.58 -0.74 -4.04
N LEU A 171 -4.47 0.26 -4.03
CA LEU A 171 -5.85 0.07 -4.44
C LEU A 171 -5.96 -0.39 -5.90
N ASP A 172 -5.18 0.22 -6.80
CA ASP A 172 -5.10 -0.21 -8.20
C ASP A 172 -4.58 -1.64 -8.32
N SER A 173 -3.53 -1.99 -7.57
CA SER A 173 -2.98 -3.34 -7.54
C SER A 173 -4.02 -4.36 -7.08
N CYS A 174 -4.82 -4.04 -6.06
CA CYS A 174 -5.93 -4.87 -5.62
C CYS A 174 -7.02 -5.00 -6.70
N ALA A 175 -7.39 -3.91 -7.37
CA ALA A 175 -8.35 -3.95 -8.47
C ALA A 175 -7.86 -4.90 -9.58
N PHE A 176 -6.62 -4.75 -10.03
CA PHE A 176 -6.05 -5.56 -11.09
C PHE A 176 -5.95 -7.06 -10.76
N VAL A 177 -5.90 -7.45 -9.48
CA VAL A 177 -5.96 -8.85 -9.06
C VAL A 177 -7.33 -9.48 -9.36
N CYS A 178 -8.39 -8.67 -9.45
CA CYS A 178 -9.76 -9.07 -9.78
C CYS A 178 -10.09 -8.99 -11.27
N ASP A 179 -9.17 -8.48 -12.11
CA ASP A 179 -9.40 -8.32 -13.55
C ASP A 179 -9.64 -9.66 -14.24
N GLU A 180 -10.87 -9.87 -14.72
CA GLU A 180 -11.31 -11.10 -15.39
C GLU A 180 -10.67 -11.30 -16.77
N GLN A 181 -10.06 -10.26 -17.33
CA GLN A 181 -9.32 -10.37 -18.58
C GLN A 181 -7.92 -10.96 -18.38
N ARG A 182 -7.45 -11.05 -17.14
CA ARG A 182 -6.14 -11.62 -16.81
C ARG A 182 -6.25 -13.12 -16.53
N PRO A 183 -5.17 -13.89 -16.78
CA PRO A 183 -5.10 -15.28 -16.36
C PRO A 183 -5.36 -15.41 -14.85
N VAL A 184 -6.10 -16.44 -14.48
CA VAL A 184 -6.33 -16.74 -13.06
C VAL A 184 -5.03 -17.24 -12.45
N GLU A 185 -4.47 -16.45 -11.54
CA GLU A 185 -3.26 -16.78 -10.78
C GLU A 185 -3.62 -17.18 -9.32
N PRO A 186 -2.73 -17.89 -8.61
CA PRO A 186 -2.93 -18.20 -7.19
C PRO A 186 -3.23 -16.97 -6.33
N LEU A 187 -2.62 -15.83 -6.66
CA LEU A 187 -2.89 -14.54 -6.01
C LEU A 187 -4.33 -14.08 -6.22
N SER A 188 -4.82 -14.10 -7.46
CA SER A 188 -6.21 -13.75 -7.79
C SER A 188 -7.21 -14.63 -7.07
N ASN A 189 -6.98 -15.94 -7.01
CA ASN A 189 -7.85 -16.86 -6.27
C ASN A 189 -7.88 -16.56 -4.77
N ALA A 190 -6.74 -16.22 -4.18
CA ALA A 190 -6.63 -15.95 -2.75
C ALA A 190 -7.27 -14.61 -2.34
N LEU A 191 -7.21 -13.60 -3.21
CA LEU A 191 -7.57 -12.22 -2.84
C LEU A 191 -8.91 -11.74 -3.41
N ARG A 192 -9.45 -12.37 -4.47
CA ARG A 192 -10.62 -11.86 -5.18
C ARG A 192 -11.82 -11.58 -4.26
N SER A 193 -12.18 -12.52 -3.39
CA SER A 193 -13.31 -12.32 -2.46
C SER A 193 -13.06 -11.17 -1.48
N ILE A 194 -11.84 -11.07 -0.95
CA ILE A 194 -11.42 -10.00 -0.03
C ILE A 194 -11.49 -8.64 -0.71
N VAL A 195 -10.95 -8.52 -1.92
CA VAL A 195 -10.98 -7.26 -2.67
C VAL A 195 -12.43 -6.86 -2.99
N LEU A 196 -13.27 -7.80 -3.44
CA LEU A 196 -14.68 -7.51 -3.75
C LEU A 196 -15.49 -7.11 -2.51
N GLU A 197 -15.08 -7.54 -1.32
CA GLU A 197 -15.71 -7.14 -0.05
C GLU A 197 -15.25 -5.75 0.41
N HIS A 198 -13.94 -5.46 0.31
CA HIS A 198 -13.34 -4.29 0.98
C HIS A 198 -13.04 -3.09 0.05
N LEU A 199 -12.92 -3.29 -1.26
CA LEU A 199 -12.66 -2.20 -2.21
C LEU A 199 -13.87 -1.26 -2.44
N PRO A 200 -15.13 -1.74 -2.52
CA PRO A 200 -16.28 -0.84 -2.80
C PRO A 200 -16.45 0.31 -1.80
N PRO A 201 -16.33 0.09 -0.47
CA PRO A 201 -16.35 1.19 0.49
C PRO A 201 -15.23 2.23 0.29
N LEU A 202 -14.08 1.84 -0.26
CA LEU A 202 -12.96 2.74 -0.56
C LEU A 202 -13.23 3.59 -1.81
N VAL A 203 -14.01 3.08 -2.77
CA VAL A 203 -14.56 3.89 -3.87
C VAL A 203 -15.43 4.99 -3.31
N GLU A 204 -16.36 4.68 -2.40
CA GLU A 204 -17.17 5.71 -1.73
C GLU A 204 -16.32 6.70 -0.94
N GLU A 205 -15.28 6.21 -0.26
CA GLU A 205 -14.35 7.04 0.51
C GLU A 205 -13.58 8.02 -0.38
N ALA A 206 -13.26 7.68 -1.63
CA ALA A 206 -12.65 8.61 -2.58
C ALA A 206 -13.54 9.84 -2.85
N PHE A 207 -14.86 9.67 -2.90
CA PHE A 207 -15.79 10.80 -3.02
C PHE A 207 -15.86 11.63 -1.74
N ARG A 208 -15.76 10.99 -0.56
CA ARG A 208 -15.65 11.71 0.73
C ARG A 208 -14.35 12.52 0.79
N LEU A 209 -13.25 11.97 0.31
CA LEU A 209 -11.97 12.67 0.25
C LEU A 209 -12.04 13.93 -0.64
N LEU A 210 -12.80 13.91 -1.76
CA LEU A 210 -13.04 15.12 -2.56
C LEU A 210 -13.74 16.23 -1.77
N MET A 211 -14.62 15.89 -0.81
CA MET A 211 -15.31 16.88 0.04
C MET A 211 -14.37 17.70 0.91
N GLU A 212 -13.20 17.14 1.25
CA GLU A 212 -12.17 17.84 2.02
C GLU A 212 -11.40 18.88 1.19
N ALA A 213 -11.73 19.02 -0.10
CA ALA A 213 -11.04 19.87 -1.06
C ALA A 213 -9.52 19.56 -1.06
N PRO A 214 -9.14 18.32 -1.41
CA PRO A 214 -7.76 17.87 -1.30
C PRO A 214 -6.89 18.54 -2.37
N PRO A 215 -5.55 18.55 -2.22
CA PRO A 215 -4.66 19.10 -3.24
C PRO A 215 -4.88 18.45 -4.61
N GLY A 216 -4.65 19.21 -5.69
CA GLY A 216 -4.92 18.73 -7.06
C GLY A 216 -4.20 17.43 -7.43
N TYR A 217 -3.04 17.13 -6.83
CA TYR A 217 -2.37 15.85 -7.06
C TYR A 217 -3.17 14.65 -6.49
N VAL A 218 -3.90 14.83 -5.38
CA VAL A 218 -4.79 13.80 -4.81
C VAL A 218 -6.02 13.61 -5.68
N VAL A 219 -6.57 14.71 -6.23
CA VAL A 219 -7.66 14.64 -7.21
C VAL A 219 -7.26 13.76 -8.40
N GLY A 220 -6.04 13.94 -8.92
CA GLY A 220 -5.51 13.08 -9.99
C GLY A 220 -5.30 11.60 -9.60
N LEU A 221 -5.00 11.31 -8.32
CA LEU A 221 -4.96 9.93 -7.81
C LEU A 221 -6.36 9.31 -7.73
N ILE A 222 -7.36 10.08 -7.28
CA ILE A 222 -8.76 9.65 -7.25
C ILE A 222 -9.27 9.38 -8.67
N GLU A 223 -8.98 10.27 -9.62
CA GLU A 223 -9.32 10.08 -11.03
C GLU A 223 -8.73 8.77 -11.57
N SER A 224 -7.43 8.57 -11.38
CA SER A 224 -6.74 7.36 -11.84
C SER A 224 -7.36 6.10 -11.25
N PHE A 225 -7.69 6.12 -9.95
CA PHE A 225 -8.33 5.01 -9.27
C PHE A 225 -9.75 4.73 -9.78
N LEU A 226 -10.57 5.76 -10.02
CA LEU A 226 -11.90 5.57 -10.59
C LEU A 226 -11.84 5.00 -12.01
N ILE A 227 -10.86 5.44 -12.83
CA ILE A 227 -10.60 4.85 -14.15
C ILE A 227 -10.30 3.35 -14.00
N THR A 228 -9.40 2.96 -13.09
CA THR A 228 -9.08 1.55 -12.83
C THR A 228 -10.34 0.77 -12.43
N VAL A 229 -11.16 1.31 -11.53
CA VAL A 229 -12.40 0.66 -11.07
C VAL A 229 -13.35 0.39 -12.23
N VAL A 230 -13.56 1.36 -13.13
CA VAL A 230 -14.45 1.22 -14.28
C VAL A 230 -13.93 0.19 -15.27
N GLN A 231 -12.63 0.22 -15.57
CA GLN A 231 -11.99 -0.70 -16.51
C GLN A 231 -12.08 -2.15 -16.03
N VAL A 232 -11.80 -2.39 -14.74
CA VAL A 232 -11.73 -3.72 -14.15
C VAL A 232 -13.12 -4.28 -13.85
N PHE A 233 -13.97 -3.52 -13.17
CA PHE A 233 -15.21 -4.05 -12.56
C PHE A 233 -16.46 -3.81 -13.39
N ARG A 234 -16.41 -2.96 -14.43
CA ARG A 234 -17.48 -2.73 -15.41
C ARG A 234 -18.87 -2.60 -14.78
N HIS A 235 -19.67 -3.67 -14.80
CA HIS A 235 -21.03 -3.70 -14.25
C HIS A 235 -21.10 -3.38 -12.75
N CYS A 236 -20.10 -3.76 -11.96
CA CYS A 236 -20.06 -3.42 -10.53
C CYS A 236 -19.63 -1.97 -10.28
N ALA A 237 -18.85 -1.37 -11.19
CA ALA A 237 -18.35 -0.01 -11.04
C ALA A 237 -19.48 1.01 -10.95
N GLU A 238 -20.53 0.87 -11.78
CA GLU A 238 -21.71 1.75 -11.75
C GLU A 238 -22.38 1.77 -10.38
N GLN A 239 -22.54 0.61 -9.75
CA GLN A 239 -23.12 0.53 -8.42
C GLN A 239 -22.25 1.23 -7.37
N TRP A 240 -20.92 1.03 -7.41
CA TRP A 240 -20.00 1.57 -6.42
C TRP A 240 -19.84 3.08 -6.55
N ILE A 241 -19.67 3.58 -7.78
CA ILE A 241 -19.63 5.01 -8.10
C ILE A 241 -20.97 5.67 -7.73
N GLY A 242 -22.09 5.02 -8.04
CA GLY A 242 -23.41 5.51 -7.65
C GLY A 242 -23.56 5.72 -6.14
N ARG A 243 -23.04 4.80 -5.31
CA ARG A 243 -23.01 4.98 -3.85
C ARG A 243 -22.12 6.14 -3.42
N GLY A 244 -20.96 6.32 -4.07
CA GLY A 244 -20.07 7.45 -3.84
C GLY A 244 -20.75 8.80 -4.11
N LEU A 245 -21.45 8.92 -5.24
CA LEU A 245 -22.23 10.12 -5.58
C LEU A 245 -23.38 10.37 -4.59
N LEU A 246 -24.01 9.31 -4.07
CA LEU A 246 -25.06 9.43 -3.04
C LEU A 246 -24.52 9.88 -1.68
N ALA A 247 -23.23 9.65 -1.40
CA ALA A 247 -22.60 10.12 -0.17
C ALA A 247 -22.32 11.64 -0.18
N LEU A 248 -22.36 12.28 -1.35
CA LEU A 248 -22.16 13.72 -1.49
C LEU A 248 -23.41 14.51 -1.07
N PRO A 249 -23.26 15.64 -0.37
CA PRO A 249 -24.39 16.43 0.09
C PRO A 249 -25.11 17.13 -1.08
N PRO A 250 -26.40 17.48 -0.93
CA PRO A 250 -27.15 18.23 -1.94
C PRO A 250 -26.52 19.57 -2.34
N ALA A 251 -25.70 20.15 -1.47
CA ALA A 251 -24.95 21.37 -1.77
C ALA A 251 -23.91 21.19 -2.91
N VAL A 252 -23.39 19.97 -3.10
CA VAL A 252 -22.49 19.61 -4.20
C VAL A 252 -23.29 19.11 -5.40
N LEU A 253 -24.23 18.18 -5.16
CA LEU A 253 -25.07 17.56 -6.18
C LEU A 253 -26.56 17.75 -5.88
N PRO A 254 -27.19 18.83 -6.38
CA PRO A 254 -28.53 19.25 -5.96
C PRO A 254 -29.69 18.47 -6.60
N SER A 255 -29.47 17.79 -7.73
CA SER A 255 -30.53 17.11 -8.48
C SER A 255 -30.17 15.69 -8.88
N GLU A 256 -31.17 14.82 -8.93
CA GLU A 256 -31.00 13.43 -9.39
C GLU A 256 -30.57 13.35 -10.86
N ALA A 257 -31.08 14.27 -11.71
CA ALA A 257 -30.66 14.34 -13.11
C ALA A 257 -29.15 14.57 -13.25
N MET A 258 -28.58 15.43 -12.40
CA MET A 258 -27.14 15.70 -12.40
C MET A 258 -26.34 14.49 -11.89
N LYS A 259 -26.82 13.79 -10.87
CA LYS A 259 -26.21 12.53 -10.41
C LYS A 259 -26.20 11.47 -11.51
N THR A 260 -27.31 11.32 -12.24
CA THR A 260 -27.40 10.39 -13.38
C THR A 260 -26.43 10.77 -14.50
N GLU A 261 -26.31 12.06 -14.83
CA GLU A 261 -25.38 12.52 -15.85
C GLU A 261 -23.92 12.26 -15.45
N LEU A 262 -23.54 12.60 -14.21
CA LEU A 262 -22.19 12.35 -13.71
C LEU A 262 -21.88 10.87 -13.61
N LEU A 263 -22.82 10.04 -13.13
CA LEU A 263 -22.65 8.59 -13.11
C LEU A 263 -22.39 8.06 -14.52
N ALA A 264 -23.16 8.51 -15.50
CA ALA A 264 -23.01 8.11 -16.89
C ALA A 264 -21.66 8.54 -17.48
N LYS A 265 -21.12 9.71 -17.11
CA LYS A 265 -19.78 10.19 -17.50
C LYS A 265 -18.66 9.38 -16.82
N LEU A 266 -18.77 9.16 -15.52
CA LEU A 266 -17.78 8.42 -14.72
C LEU A 266 -17.71 6.94 -15.10
N CYS A 267 -18.79 6.34 -15.59
CA CYS A 267 -18.81 4.93 -16.00
C CYS A 267 -18.40 4.71 -17.47
N ARG A 268 -18.00 5.75 -18.20
CA ARG A 268 -17.52 5.57 -19.57
C ARG A 268 -16.13 4.95 -19.58
N SER A 269 -15.83 4.22 -20.66
CA SER A 269 -14.50 3.66 -20.89
C SER A 269 -13.47 4.69 -21.35
N ASP A 270 -13.90 5.89 -21.76
CA ASP A 270 -12.99 6.96 -22.17
C ASP A 270 -12.49 7.75 -20.95
N THR A 271 -11.17 7.88 -20.83
CA THR A 271 -10.53 8.54 -19.69
C THR A 271 -10.92 10.02 -19.62
N CYS A 272 -11.10 10.69 -20.76
CA CYS A 272 -11.43 12.11 -20.84
C CYS A 272 -12.74 12.45 -20.12
N SER A 273 -13.81 11.67 -20.35
CA SER A 273 -15.09 11.88 -19.67
C SER A 273 -15.00 11.68 -18.16
N VAL A 274 -14.14 10.75 -17.71
CA VAL A 274 -13.91 10.53 -16.27
C VAL A 274 -13.14 11.69 -15.66
N SER A 275 -12.06 12.16 -16.31
CA SER A 275 -11.29 13.33 -15.88
C SER A 275 -12.17 14.56 -15.73
N GLU A 276 -12.96 14.90 -16.76
CA GLU A 276 -13.87 16.05 -16.74
C GLU A 276 -14.89 15.96 -15.59
N ALA A 277 -15.43 14.76 -15.34
CA ALA A 277 -16.41 14.56 -14.27
C ALA A 277 -15.78 14.67 -12.87
N VAL A 278 -14.56 14.16 -12.69
CA VAL A 278 -13.82 14.28 -11.42
C VAL A 278 -13.41 15.72 -11.16
N GLU A 279 -12.94 16.45 -12.18
CA GLU A 279 -12.61 17.88 -12.07
C GLU A 279 -13.85 18.73 -11.70
N ASP A 280 -15.00 18.51 -12.35
CA ASP A 280 -16.26 19.21 -12.01
C ASP A 280 -16.69 18.90 -10.57
N LEU A 281 -16.59 17.64 -10.13
CA LEU A 281 -16.89 17.25 -8.76
C LEU A 281 -15.94 17.91 -7.75
N ALA A 282 -14.63 17.84 -8.00
CA ALA A 282 -13.62 18.44 -7.13
C ALA A 282 -13.85 19.94 -6.96
N TYR A 283 -14.12 20.65 -8.07
CA TYR A 283 -14.44 22.07 -8.05
C TYR A 283 -15.69 22.37 -7.21
N ARG A 284 -16.77 21.59 -7.36
CA ARG A 284 -18.00 21.78 -6.56
C ARG A 284 -17.78 21.52 -5.08
N CYS A 285 -17.03 20.48 -4.74
CA CYS A 285 -16.65 20.19 -3.37
C CYS A 285 -15.85 21.35 -2.76
N GLU A 286 -14.87 21.89 -3.50
CA GLU A 286 -14.10 23.06 -3.09
C GLU A 286 -14.99 24.28 -2.83
N GLN A 287 -15.93 24.59 -3.74
CA GLN A 287 -16.86 25.71 -3.56
C GLN A 287 -17.73 25.57 -2.30
N VAL A 288 -18.20 24.35 -1.99
CA VAL A 288 -18.97 24.09 -0.77
C VAL A 288 -18.08 24.20 0.48
N CYS A 289 -16.86 23.67 0.43
CA CYS A 289 -15.90 23.76 1.52
C CYS A 289 -15.55 25.22 1.86
N LEU A 290 -15.31 26.06 0.83
CA LEU A 290 -15.06 27.50 1.00
C LEU A 290 -16.25 28.23 1.63
N ARG A 291 -17.48 27.90 1.24
CA ARG A 291 -18.70 28.50 1.83
C ARG A 291 -18.91 28.13 3.29
N ASN A 292 -18.55 26.92 3.69
CA ASN A 292 -18.71 26.47 5.08
C ASN A 292 -17.63 27.03 6.02
N ARG A 293 -16.52 27.54 5.48
CA ARG A 293 -15.42 28.19 6.24
C ARG A 293 -15.61 29.70 6.43
N ALA A 294 -16.53 30.31 5.68
CA ALA A 294 -16.88 31.73 5.73
C ALA A 294 -17.99 32.01 6.74
#